data_AF-A0AAU3R387-F1
#
_entry.id   AF-A0AAU3R387-F1
#
_cell.length_a   1.000
_cell.length_b   1.000
_cell.length_c   1.000
_cell.angle_alpha   90.00
_cell.angle_beta   90.00
_cell.angle_gamma   90.00
#
_symmetry.space_group_name_H-M   'P 1'
#
loop_
_entity.id
_entity.type
_entity.pdbx_description
1 polymer ?
#
loop_
_entity_poly.entity_id
_entity_poly.type
_entity_poly.pdbx_seq_one_letter_code
_entity_poly.pdbx_strand_id
1 'polypeptide(L)'
;MRAPLGSFDNAVPAPDCLAELTAPVAEAVRGWAGDVPADQIVYVDTDPAIADTGAFVAHYGPELLDRSANCVVVAAKRGGAVTLAACLVPSAGRVDVNGAVRRHLGARKVSFAPMETAVELTGMEYGGITPLGLPEGWPLLVDAAVADMSYVLVGSGRRRGKLIAPGKLFAQIPGAELIEGLALL
;
A
#
# COMPACT_ATOMS: atom_id res chain seq x y z
N MET A 1 19.51 -2.82 10.43
CA MET A 1 18.78 -3.53 11.52
C MET A 1 18.28 -4.87 11.00
N ARG A 2 17.66 -5.72 11.82
CA ARG A 2 16.91 -6.88 11.30
C ARG A 2 15.49 -6.43 10.94
N ALA A 3 14.99 -6.82 9.77
CA ALA A 3 13.60 -6.58 9.41
C ALA A 3 12.65 -7.35 10.35
N PRO A 4 11.46 -6.80 10.67
CA PRO A 4 10.49 -7.47 11.55
C PRO A 4 9.73 -8.61 10.86
N LEU A 5 9.87 -8.75 9.55
CA LEU A 5 9.31 -9.80 8.71
C LEU A 5 10.34 -10.15 7.61
N GLY A 6 10.40 -11.43 7.21
CA GLY A 6 11.25 -11.90 6.12
C GLY A 6 12.76 -11.88 6.41
N SER A 7 13.54 -12.23 5.39
CA SER A 7 15.00 -12.17 5.41
C SER A 7 15.48 -11.27 4.27
N PHE A 8 16.01 -10.10 4.62
CA PHE A 8 16.49 -9.10 3.68
C PHE A 8 17.91 -8.70 4.05
N ASP A 9 18.77 -8.54 3.03
CA ASP A 9 20.18 -8.18 3.24
C ASP A 9 20.35 -6.77 3.82
N ASN A 10 19.44 -5.87 3.44
CA ASN A 10 19.44 -4.49 3.92
C ASN A 10 18.06 -4.11 4.45
N ALA A 11 18.01 -3.69 5.70
CA ALA A 11 16.83 -3.17 6.37
C ALA A 11 17.21 -1.95 7.21
N VAL A 12 16.51 -0.84 6.98
CA VAL A 12 16.79 0.49 7.56
C VAL A 12 15.45 1.15 7.92
N PRO A 13 15.34 1.88 9.05
CA PRO A 13 14.18 2.72 9.29
C PRO A 13 14.00 3.70 8.13
N ALA A 14 12.78 3.79 7.59
CA ALA A 14 12.46 4.64 6.46
C ALA A 14 12.83 6.12 6.67
N PRO A 15 12.69 6.72 7.89
CA PRO A 15 13.19 8.08 8.15
C PRO A 15 14.69 8.27 7.88
N ASP A 16 15.49 7.21 7.97
CA ASP A 16 16.95 7.26 7.79
C ASP A 16 17.37 7.05 6.31
N CYS A 17 16.43 6.70 5.42
CA CYS A 17 16.71 6.41 4.01
C CYS A 17 15.67 7.00 3.04
N LEU A 18 15.16 8.20 3.33
CA LEU A 18 14.12 8.87 2.53
C LEU A 18 14.47 9.01 1.03
N ALA A 19 15.76 9.05 0.68
CA ALA A 19 16.23 9.10 -0.71
C ALA A 19 15.95 7.81 -1.51
N GLU A 20 15.60 6.70 -0.84
CA GLU A 20 15.20 5.44 -1.47
C GLU A 20 13.70 5.40 -1.83
N LEU A 21 12.93 6.38 -1.37
CA LEU A 21 11.48 6.47 -1.59
C LEU A 21 11.17 7.47 -2.71
N THR A 22 9.97 7.43 -3.27
CA THR A 22 9.51 8.57 -4.10
C THR A 22 9.19 9.76 -3.21
N ALA A 23 9.27 10.97 -3.77
CA ALA A 23 9.03 12.21 -3.03
C ALA A 23 7.75 12.19 -2.16
N PRO A 24 6.56 11.80 -2.68
CA PRO A 24 5.34 11.77 -1.84
C PRO A 24 5.43 10.80 -0.66
N VAL A 25 6.06 9.64 -0.85
CA VAL A 25 6.25 8.66 0.24
C VAL A 25 7.27 9.18 1.26
N ALA A 26 8.36 9.79 0.79
CA ALA A 26 9.36 10.40 1.65
C ALA A 26 8.79 11.53 2.52
N GLU A 27 7.95 12.40 1.94
CA GLU A 27 7.25 13.44 2.70
C GLU A 27 6.29 12.85 3.74
N ALA A 28 5.53 11.82 3.37
CA ALA A 28 4.62 11.14 4.30
C ALA A 28 5.35 10.48 5.48
N VAL A 29 6.51 9.84 5.23
CA VAL A 29 7.35 9.27 6.29
C VAL A 29 7.97 10.36 7.16
N ARG A 30 8.47 11.45 6.57
CA ARG A 30 9.08 12.56 7.32
C ARG A 30 8.06 13.27 8.22
N GLY A 31 6.85 13.48 7.71
CA GLY A 31 5.76 14.14 8.42
C GLY A 31 4.90 13.21 9.27
N TRP A 32 5.30 11.95 9.44
CA TRP A 32 4.49 10.95 10.14
C TRP A 32 4.25 11.35 11.61
N ALA A 33 2.98 11.39 12.01
CA ALA A 33 2.55 11.83 13.35
C ALA A 33 1.53 10.88 14.01
N GLY A 34 1.46 9.63 13.56
CA GLY A 34 0.57 8.61 14.15
C GLY A 34 1.12 8.02 15.46
N ASP A 35 0.31 7.20 16.13
CA ASP A 35 0.67 6.52 17.39
C ASP A 35 1.79 5.49 17.20
N VAL A 36 1.94 4.95 15.98
CA VAL A 36 3.07 4.09 15.65
C VAL A 36 4.29 4.98 15.35
N PRO A 37 5.42 4.82 16.05
CA PRO A 37 6.64 5.57 15.76
C PRO A 37 7.10 5.39 14.30
N ALA A 38 7.58 6.47 13.68
CA ALA A 38 8.01 6.45 12.28
C ALA A 38 9.19 5.50 12.00
N ASP A 39 10.01 5.22 13.02
CA ASP A 39 11.13 4.28 12.94
C ASP A 39 10.70 2.80 12.83
N GLN A 40 9.41 2.49 13.07
CA GLN A 40 8.82 1.18 12.81
C GLN A 40 8.39 0.99 11.35
N ILE A 41 8.43 2.05 10.54
CA ILE A 41 8.36 1.93 9.09
C ILE A 41 9.76 1.56 8.62
N VAL A 42 9.96 0.33 8.16
CA VAL A 42 11.26 -0.19 7.76
C VAL A 42 11.31 -0.32 6.25
N TYR A 43 12.27 0.34 5.61
CA TYR A 43 12.62 0.07 4.23
C TYR A 43 13.48 -1.19 4.15
N VAL A 44 13.14 -2.07 3.21
CA VAL A 44 13.99 -3.20 2.81
C VAL A 44 14.35 -3.05 1.35
N ASP A 45 15.62 -3.26 1.02
CA ASP A 45 16.08 -3.22 -0.36
C ASP A 45 15.75 -4.54 -1.07
N THR A 46 15.17 -4.45 -2.26
CA THR A 46 14.72 -5.62 -3.04
C THR A 46 14.89 -5.36 -4.52
N ASP A 47 15.33 -6.37 -5.27
CA ASP A 47 15.57 -6.23 -6.71
C ASP A 47 14.27 -5.90 -7.49
N PRO A 48 14.23 -4.80 -8.27
CA PRO A 48 13.05 -4.42 -9.06
C PRO A 48 12.64 -5.45 -10.12
N ALA A 49 13.54 -6.35 -10.53
CA ALA A 49 13.24 -7.44 -11.47
C ALA A 49 12.30 -8.51 -10.89
N ILE A 50 12.24 -8.63 -9.56
CA ILE A 50 11.41 -9.60 -8.84
C ILE A 50 10.34 -8.93 -7.97
N ALA A 51 9.98 -7.69 -8.29
CA ALA A 51 9.03 -6.90 -7.50
C ALA A 51 7.59 -7.45 -7.53
N ASP A 52 7.23 -8.21 -8.56
CA ASP A 52 5.89 -8.79 -8.71
C ASP A 52 5.68 -9.91 -7.68
N THR A 53 4.53 -9.92 -7.00
CA THR A 53 4.26 -10.74 -5.80
C THR A 53 4.70 -12.20 -5.94
N GLY A 54 4.38 -12.86 -7.07
CA GLY A 54 4.73 -14.27 -7.28
C GLY A 54 6.24 -14.52 -7.33
N ALA A 55 7.00 -13.68 -8.06
CA ALA A 55 8.45 -13.79 -8.11
C ALA A 55 9.09 -13.40 -6.76
N PHE A 56 8.51 -12.39 -6.11
CA PHE A 56 8.96 -11.90 -4.81
C PHE A 56 8.91 -12.99 -3.74
N VAL A 57 7.76 -13.65 -3.57
CA VAL A 57 7.60 -14.71 -2.55
C VAL A 57 8.36 -15.98 -2.91
N ALA A 58 8.56 -16.27 -4.20
CA ALA A 58 9.41 -17.37 -4.62
C ALA A 58 10.88 -17.17 -4.24
N HIS A 59 11.33 -15.91 -4.20
CA HIS A 59 12.70 -15.56 -3.82
C HIS A 59 12.89 -15.37 -2.31
N TYR A 60 12.02 -14.59 -1.66
CA TYR A 60 12.20 -14.17 -0.27
C TYR A 60 11.49 -15.05 0.76
N GLY A 61 10.55 -15.89 0.33
CA GLY A 61 9.82 -16.82 1.20
C GLY A 61 8.30 -16.79 0.98
N PRO A 62 7.63 -17.96 0.91
CA PRO A 62 6.19 -18.05 0.68
C PRO A 62 5.35 -17.43 1.80
N GLU A 63 5.87 -17.40 3.03
CA GLU A 63 5.21 -16.81 4.20
C GLU A 63 4.96 -15.30 4.06
N LEU A 64 5.68 -14.64 3.14
CA LEU A 64 5.47 -13.23 2.86
C LEU A 64 4.16 -12.97 2.12
N LEU A 65 3.57 -13.97 1.46
CA LEU A 65 2.27 -13.82 0.80
C LEU A 65 1.16 -13.46 1.81
N ASP A 66 1.15 -14.12 2.97
CA ASP A 66 0.16 -13.89 4.04
C ASP A 66 0.47 -12.65 4.89
N ARG A 67 1.62 -12.00 4.63
CA ARG A 67 2.14 -10.87 5.38
C ARG A 67 2.45 -9.67 4.48
N SER A 68 1.89 -9.65 3.28
CA SER A 68 1.98 -8.54 2.34
C SER A 68 0.59 -8.03 1.96
N ALA A 69 0.55 -6.76 1.55
CA ALA A 69 -0.64 -6.13 1.03
C ALA A 69 -0.33 -5.33 -0.22
N ASN A 70 -1.28 -5.34 -1.16
CA ASN A 70 -1.21 -4.58 -2.41
C ASN A 70 -2.03 -3.31 -2.28
N CYS A 71 -1.45 -2.18 -2.65
CA CYS A 71 -2.16 -0.91 -2.80
C CYS A 71 -2.51 -0.70 -4.27
N VAL A 72 -3.80 -0.58 -4.57
CA VAL A 72 -4.31 -0.38 -5.92
C VAL A 72 -5.23 0.83 -5.97
N VAL A 73 -5.25 1.51 -7.11
CA VAL A 73 -6.11 2.69 -7.32
C VAL A 73 -7.33 2.31 -8.13
N VAL A 74 -8.50 2.75 -7.68
CA VAL A 74 -9.79 2.53 -8.34
C VAL A 74 -10.45 3.86 -8.72
N ALA A 75 -11.23 3.84 -9.79
CA ALA A 75 -12.02 4.96 -10.27
C ALA A 75 -13.51 4.65 -10.07
N ALA A 76 -14.12 5.35 -9.12
CA ALA A 76 -15.54 5.29 -8.81
C ALA A 76 -16.32 6.37 -9.56
N LYS A 77 -17.38 6.00 -10.27
CA LYS A 77 -18.18 6.91 -11.10
C LYS A 77 -19.61 7.03 -10.59
N ARG A 78 -20.09 8.26 -10.42
CA ARG A 78 -21.50 8.56 -10.09
C ARG A 78 -21.89 9.91 -10.69
N GLY A 79 -23.02 9.96 -11.41
CA GLY A 79 -23.58 11.22 -11.91
C GLY A 79 -22.64 12.04 -12.81
N GLY A 80 -21.74 11.38 -13.55
CA GLY A 80 -20.73 12.05 -14.39
C GLY A 80 -19.41 12.40 -13.68
N ALA A 81 -19.40 12.42 -12.34
CA ALA A 81 -18.18 12.61 -11.56
C ALA A 81 -17.36 11.31 -11.45
N VAL A 82 -16.04 11.45 -11.35
CA VAL A 82 -15.09 10.37 -11.08
C VAL A 82 -14.33 10.70 -9.80
N THR A 83 -14.37 9.79 -8.84
CA THR A 83 -13.57 9.83 -7.62
C THR A 83 -12.51 8.74 -7.69
N LEU A 84 -11.25 9.10 -7.47
CA LEU A 84 -10.18 8.12 -7.30
C LEU A 84 -10.05 7.78 -5.81
N ALA A 85 -9.81 6.51 -5.54
CA ALA A 85 -9.56 6.00 -4.19
C ALA A 85 -8.45 4.96 -4.24
N ALA A 86 -7.68 4.85 -3.17
CA ALA A 86 -6.75 3.75 -2.98
C ALA A 86 -7.41 2.63 -2.18
N CYS A 87 -7.01 1.40 -2.44
CA CYS A 87 -7.45 0.22 -1.70
C CYS A 87 -6.22 -0.59 -1.29
N LEU A 88 -6.07 -0.83 0.01
CA LEU A 88 -5.04 -1.68 0.58
C LEU A 88 -5.66 -3.01 1.01
N VAL A 89 -5.28 -4.09 0.33
CA VAL A 89 -5.84 -5.45 0.55
C VAL A 89 -4.71 -6.48 0.69
N PRO A 90 -4.92 -7.60 1.41
CA PRO A 90 -3.91 -8.67 1.49
C PRO A 90 -3.48 -9.15 0.10
N SER A 91 -2.19 -9.42 -0.10
CA SER A 91 -1.64 -9.81 -1.40
C SER A 91 -2.09 -11.21 -1.86
N ALA A 92 -2.54 -12.06 -0.92
CA ALA A 92 -3.17 -13.34 -1.23
C ALA A 92 -4.55 -13.18 -1.91
N GLY A 93 -5.20 -12.02 -1.74
CA GLY A 93 -6.51 -11.73 -2.28
C GLY A 93 -6.50 -10.67 -3.38
N ARG A 94 -7.71 -10.27 -3.76
CA ARG A 94 -7.96 -9.17 -4.71
C ARG A 94 -9.03 -8.24 -4.17
N VAL A 95 -8.95 -6.95 -4.47
CA VAL A 95 -9.98 -5.99 -4.07
C VAL A 95 -11.34 -6.31 -4.70
N ASP A 96 -12.41 -6.29 -3.90
CA ASP A 96 -13.79 -6.41 -4.36
C ASP A 96 -14.30 -5.06 -4.91
N VAL A 97 -13.88 -4.75 -6.13
CA VAL A 97 -14.22 -3.51 -6.83
C VAL A 97 -15.74 -3.35 -7.01
N ASN A 98 -16.43 -4.45 -7.32
CA ASN A 98 -17.84 -4.40 -7.72
C ASN A 98 -18.82 -4.58 -6.55
N GLY A 99 -18.39 -5.19 -5.44
CA GLY A 99 -19.16 -5.30 -4.22
C GLY A 99 -18.73 -4.26 -3.19
N ALA A 100 -17.73 -4.56 -2.37
CA ALA A 100 -17.29 -3.73 -1.24
C ALA A 100 -17.02 -2.27 -1.63
N VAL A 101 -16.09 -2.02 -2.57
CA VAL A 101 -15.69 -0.66 -2.97
C VAL A 101 -16.86 0.12 -3.54
N ARG A 102 -17.60 -0.47 -4.49
CA ARG A 102 -18.75 0.19 -5.14
C ARG A 102 -19.81 0.60 -4.13
N ARG A 103 -20.13 -0.28 -3.17
CA ARG A 103 -21.11 0.01 -2.11
C ARG A 103 -20.60 1.11 -1.19
N HIS A 104 -19.36 1.01 -0.74
CA HIS A 104 -18.75 1.97 0.19
C HIS A 104 -18.71 3.39 -0.39
N LEU A 105 -18.20 3.53 -1.62
CA LEU A 105 -18.13 4.82 -2.31
C LEU A 105 -19.48 5.29 -2.89
N GLY A 106 -20.55 4.52 -2.70
CA GLY A 106 -21.88 4.83 -3.25
C GLY A 106 -21.88 5.00 -4.77
N ALA A 107 -20.99 4.31 -5.47
CA ALA A 107 -20.70 4.51 -6.88
C ALA A 107 -21.67 3.73 -7.78
N ARG A 108 -21.96 4.26 -8.98
CA ARG A 108 -22.74 3.52 -9.98
C ARG A 108 -21.87 2.47 -10.69
N LYS A 109 -20.61 2.79 -10.92
CA LYS A 109 -19.61 1.91 -11.53
C LYS A 109 -18.26 2.15 -10.88
N VAL A 110 -17.50 1.09 -10.64
CA VAL A 110 -16.10 1.19 -10.23
C VAL A 110 -15.26 0.34 -11.19
N SER A 111 -14.06 0.80 -11.49
CA SER A 111 -13.03 0.03 -12.20
C SER A 111 -11.68 0.31 -11.55
N PHE A 112 -10.66 -0.47 -11.87
CA PHE A 112 -9.29 -0.03 -11.64
C PHE A 112 -9.03 1.28 -12.41
N ALA A 113 -8.25 2.18 -11.82
CA ALA A 113 -7.76 3.35 -12.52
C ALA A 113 -6.77 2.92 -13.61
N PRO A 114 -6.69 3.64 -14.75
CA PRO A 114 -5.62 3.41 -15.72
C PRO A 114 -4.25 3.54 -15.04
N MET A 115 -3.33 2.65 -15.38
CA MET A 115 -1.99 2.61 -14.77
C MET A 115 -1.26 3.95 -14.86
N GLU A 116 -1.28 4.58 -16.03
CA GLU A 116 -0.66 5.89 -16.27
C GLU A 116 -1.24 6.96 -15.34
N THR A 117 -2.58 7.02 -15.24
CA THR A 117 -3.27 7.94 -14.31
C THR A 117 -2.90 7.68 -12.85
N ALA A 118 -2.78 6.40 -12.45
CA ALA A 118 -2.39 6.07 -11.08
C ALA A 118 -0.96 6.55 -10.79
N VAL A 119 0.00 6.21 -11.65
CA VAL A 119 1.41 6.60 -11.53
C VAL A 119 1.59 8.11 -11.51
N GLU A 120 0.97 8.82 -12.45
CA GLU A 120 1.04 10.27 -12.57
C GLU A 120 0.51 10.95 -11.31
N LEU A 121 -0.69 10.57 -10.86
CA LEU A 121 -1.35 11.26 -9.75
C LEU A 121 -0.76 10.89 -8.40
N THR A 122 -0.31 9.65 -8.18
CA THR A 122 0.35 9.29 -6.92
C THR A 122 1.80 9.75 -6.87
N GLY A 123 2.44 10.05 -8.01
CA GLY A 123 3.88 10.31 -8.08
C GLY A 123 4.73 9.09 -7.68
N MET A 124 4.21 7.89 -7.91
CA MET A 124 4.85 6.61 -7.55
C MET A 124 5.05 5.74 -8.78
N GLU A 125 6.02 4.85 -8.74
CA GLU A 125 6.32 3.94 -9.85
C GLU A 125 5.30 2.79 -9.95
N TYR A 126 5.12 2.27 -11.16
CA TYR A 126 4.34 1.06 -11.39
C TYR A 126 4.91 -0.14 -10.61
N GLY A 127 4.03 -0.85 -9.88
CA GLY A 127 4.41 -1.92 -8.97
C GLY A 127 5.00 -1.46 -7.64
N GLY A 128 5.14 -0.15 -7.43
CA GLY A 128 5.61 0.48 -6.20
C GLY A 128 4.54 1.21 -5.41
N ILE A 129 3.33 1.40 -5.96
CA ILE A 129 2.24 2.16 -5.32
C ILE A 129 1.98 1.64 -3.90
N THR A 130 1.85 2.56 -2.95
CA THR A 130 1.77 2.30 -1.51
C THR A 130 0.74 3.23 -0.87
N PRO A 131 0.15 2.91 0.30
CA PRO A 131 -0.83 3.78 0.96
C PRO A 131 -0.22 5.08 1.54
N LEU A 132 1.10 5.14 1.74
CA LEU A 132 1.78 6.34 2.25
C LEU A 132 2.02 7.36 1.13
N GLY A 133 1.69 8.63 1.37
CA GLY A 133 1.93 9.70 0.38
C GLY A 133 0.90 9.77 -0.75
N LEU A 134 -0.29 9.20 -0.55
CA LEU A 134 -1.40 9.36 -1.50
C LEU A 134 -1.83 10.83 -1.61
N PRO A 135 -2.39 11.25 -2.76
CA PRO A 135 -2.88 12.61 -2.94
C PRO A 135 -3.94 13.00 -1.90
N GLU A 136 -3.91 14.27 -1.50
CA GLU A 136 -4.88 14.82 -0.55
C GLU A 136 -6.31 14.65 -1.06
N GLY A 137 -7.22 14.25 -0.15
CA GLY A 137 -8.64 14.06 -0.46
C GLY A 137 -8.99 12.73 -1.14
N TRP A 138 -8.01 11.87 -1.45
CA TRP A 138 -8.31 10.50 -1.86
C TRP A 138 -8.73 9.66 -0.66
N PRO A 139 -9.87 8.95 -0.72
CA PRO A 139 -10.17 7.90 0.25
C PRO A 139 -9.12 6.79 0.16
N LEU A 140 -8.67 6.31 1.32
CA LEU A 140 -7.86 5.11 1.45
C LEU A 140 -8.71 4.03 2.13
N LEU A 141 -9.16 3.04 1.35
CA LEU A 141 -9.91 1.91 1.90
C LEU A 141 -8.91 0.84 2.32
N VAL A 142 -8.87 0.52 3.61
CA VAL A 142 -7.96 -0.48 4.18
C VAL A 142 -8.79 -1.70 4.58
N ASP A 143 -8.42 -2.88 4.07
CA ASP A 143 -9.03 -4.11 4.54
C ASP A 143 -8.69 -4.33 6.02
N ALA A 144 -9.70 -4.61 6.83
CA ALA A 144 -9.53 -4.82 8.27
C ALA A 144 -8.47 -5.89 8.58
N ALA A 145 -8.37 -6.94 7.77
CA ALA A 145 -7.37 -7.99 7.94
C ALA A 145 -5.93 -7.48 7.80
N VAL A 146 -5.69 -6.44 6.99
CA VAL A 146 -4.36 -5.82 6.87
C VAL A 146 -4.02 -5.04 8.15
N ALA A 147 -4.99 -4.34 8.72
CA ALA A 147 -4.78 -3.55 9.94
C ALA A 147 -4.47 -4.44 11.16
N ASP A 148 -5.02 -5.66 11.19
CA ASP A 148 -4.81 -6.63 12.26
C ASP A 148 -3.46 -7.36 12.19
N MET A 149 -2.75 -7.28 11.07
CA MET A 149 -1.43 -7.90 10.92
C MET A 149 -0.38 -7.17 11.78
N SER A 150 0.44 -7.94 12.52
CA SER A 150 1.49 -7.36 13.37
C SER A 150 2.49 -6.49 12.59
N TYR A 151 2.86 -6.94 11.38
CA TYR A 151 3.64 -6.21 10.38
C TYR A 151 3.21 -6.66 8.98
N VAL A 152 3.21 -5.72 8.04
CA VAL A 152 2.80 -5.90 6.64
C VAL A 152 3.87 -5.35 5.72
N LEU A 153 4.20 -6.11 4.68
CA LEU A 153 5.04 -5.68 3.58
C LEU A 153 4.18 -5.01 2.47
N VAL A 154 4.56 -3.81 2.05
CA VAL A 154 3.88 -3.02 1.01
C VAL A 154 4.90 -2.37 0.06
N GLY A 155 4.43 -1.77 -1.03
CA GLY A 155 5.27 -0.98 -1.94
C GLY A 155 6.01 0.17 -1.23
N SER A 156 7.12 0.62 -1.80
CA SER A 156 7.93 1.74 -1.28
C SER A 156 7.66 3.09 -1.97
N GLY A 157 6.70 3.12 -2.90
CA GLY A 157 6.59 4.17 -3.92
C GLY A 157 7.47 3.91 -5.13
N ARG A 158 8.50 3.06 -5.03
CA ARG A 158 9.35 2.62 -6.14
C ARG A 158 9.13 1.13 -6.46
N ARG A 159 9.50 0.72 -7.66
CA ARG A 159 9.53 -0.70 -8.03
C ARG A 159 10.62 -1.43 -7.23
N ARG A 160 11.75 -0.76 -6.99
CA ARG A 160 12.83 -1.22 -6.10
C ARG A 160 12.45 -1.01 -4.63
N GLY A 161 12.81 -2.00 -3.81
CA GLY A 161 12.56 -1.96 -2.37
C GLY A 161 11.09 -2.08 -1.98
N LYS A 162 10.86 -2.26 -0.69
CA LYS A 162 9.55 -2.38 -0.06
C LYS A 162 9.56 -1.69 1.31
N LEU A 163 8.39 -1.38 1.83
CA LEU A 163 8.21 -0.94 3.20
C LEU A 163 7.61 -2.08 4.02
N ILE A 164 8.03 -2.20 5.27
CA ILE A 164 7.45 -3.07 6.27
C ILE A 164 7.02 -2.21 7.45
N ALA A 165 5.74 -2.24 7.82
CA ALA A 165 5.20 -1.44 8.90
C ALA A 165 4.13 -2.22 9.67
N PRO A 166 3.84 -1.87 10.95
CA PRO A 166 2.71 -2.46 11.66
C PRO A 166 1.39 -2.24 10.90
N GLY A 167 0.54 -3.26 10.77
CA GLY A 167 -0.70 -3.16 9.99
C GLY A 167 -1.59 -2.01 10.46
N LYS A 168 -1.71 -1.85 11.79
CA LYS A 168 -2.47 -0.76 12.42
C LYS A 168 -2.02 0.65 12.02
N LEU A 169 -0.79 0.82 11.51
CA LEU A 169 -0.29 2.09 11.01
C LEU A 169 -1.15 2.61 9.85
N PHE A 170 -1.59 1.72 8.95
CA PHE A 170 -2.31 2.13 7.74
C PHE A 170 -3.71 2.69 8.05
N ALA A 171 -4.29 2.33 9.19
CA ALA A 171 -5.55 2.90 9.69
C ALA A 171 -5.39 4.32 10.25
N GLN A 172 -4.15 4.78 10.49
CA GLN A 172 -3.84 6.10 11.04
C GLN A 172 -3.50 7.13 9.94
N ILE A 173 -3.43 6.69 8.68
CA ILE A 173 -3.20 7.57 7.54
C ILE A 173 -4.43 8.48 7.37
N PRO A 174 -4.25 9.80 7.15
CA PRO A 174 -5.38 10.69 6.87
C PRO A 174 -6.23 10.20 5.69
N GLY A 175 -7.55 10.10 5.90
CA GLY A 175 -8.47 9.57 4.90
C GLY A 175 -8.56 8.05 4.83
N ALA A 176 -7.89 7.32 5.73
CA ALA A 176 -8.04 5.88 5.87
C ALA A 176 -9.40 5.50 6.47
N GLU A 177 -10.05 4.51 5.87
CA GLU A 177 -11.29 3.91 6.33
C GLU A 177 -11.12 2.39 6.38
N LEU A 178 -11.39 1.79 7.54
CA LEU A 178 -11.34 0.34 7.71
C LEU A 178 -12.60 -0.31 7.16
N ILE A 179 -12.42 -1.28 6.25
CA ILE A 179 -13.49 -1.96 5.54
C ILE A 179 -13.38 -3.47 5.78
N GLU A 180 -14.42 -4.03 6.38
CA GLU A 180 -14.60 -5.47 6.52
C GLU A 180 -14.89 -6.11 5.16
N GLY A 181 -14.11 -7.13 4.79
CA GLY A 181 -14.28 -7.85 3.52
C GLY A 181 -14.07 -6.95 2.30
N LEU A 182 -13.05 -6.08 2.32
CA LEU A 182 -12.64 -5.31 1.14
C LEU A 182 -12.00 -6.23 0.09
N ALA A 183 -11.34 -7.30 0.52
CA ALA A 183 -10.71 -8.31 -0.32
C ALA A 183 -11.60 -9.54 -0.54
N LEU A 184 -11.47 -10.13 -1.73
CA LEU A 184 -11.87 -11.50 -2.06
C LEU A 184 -10.62 -12.37 -2.00
N LEU A 185 -10.62 -13.36 -1.10
CA LEU A 185 -9.57 -14.37 -0.97
C LEU A 185 -9.82 -15.55 -1.93
#